data_AF-A0A2V8PWZ7-F1
#
_entry.id   AF-A0A2V8PWZ7-F1
#
_cell.length_a   1.000
_cell.length_b   1.000
_cell.length_c   1.000
_cell.angle_alpha   90.00
_cell.angle_beta   90.00
_cell.angle_gamma   90.00
#
_symmetry.space_group_name_H-M   'P 1'
#
loop_
_entity.id
_entity.type
_entity.pdbx_description
1 polymer ?
#
loop_
_entity_poly.entity_id
_entity_poly.type
_entity_poly.pdbx_seq_one_letter_code
_entity_poly.pdbx_strand_id
1 'polypeptide(L)'
;MKISFWYHMPTKMWRVIRYTIYAILGIVLGGLSFEAATLPHVSVLRDQNPATTSLIETRNREARNSSSQPRRVQIWMPLEKISPNLQRAVLAGEDTNFATHHGFDY
;
A
#
# COMPACT_ATOMS: atom_id res chain seq x y z
N MET A 1 37.05 -1.49 -35.71
CA MET A 1 37.12 -0.54 -34.57
C MET A 1 36.81 -1.34 -33.31
N LYS A 2 37.85 -1.88 -32.64
CA LYS A 2 37.68 -2.75 -31.47
C LYS A 2 37.43 -1.87 -30.26
N ILE A 3 36.38 -2.16 -29.49
CA ILE A 3 36.03 -1.48 -28.24
C ILE A 3 37.10 -1.86 -27.21
N SER A 4 38.23 -1.14 -27.23
CA SER A 4 39.42 -1.39 -26.40
C SER A 4 39.48 -0.46 -25.19
N PHE A 5 38.32 -0.06 -24.66
CA PHE A 5 38.24 0.82 -23.49
C PHE A 5 38.39 0.06 -22.15
N TRP A 6 38.29 -1.27 -22.18
CA TRP A 6 38.09 -2.09 -20.97
C TRP A 6 39.34 -2.80 -20.40
N TYR A 7 40.51 -2.69 -21.04
CA TYR A 7 41.67 -3.54 -20.69
C TYR A 7 42.78 -2.88 -19.85
N HIS A 8 42.65 -1.60 -19.49
CA HIS A 8 43.71 -0.86 -18.75
C HIS A 8 43.29 -0.41 -17.34
N MET A 9 42.16 -0.88 -16.81
CA MET A 9 41.76 -0.55 -15.44
C MET A 9 42.60 -1.37 -14.45
N PRO A 10 43.38 -0.74 -13.54
CA PRO A 10 44.17 -1.48 -12.56
C PRO A 10 43.26 -2.36 -11.69
N THR A 11 43.72 -3.57 -11.35
CA THR A 11 42.94 -4.58 -10.61
C THR A 11 42.34 -4.06 -9.28
N LYS A 12 42.98 -3.05 -8.66
CA LYS A 12 42.45 -2.33 -7.50
C LYS A 12 41.15 -1.57 -7.82
N MET A 13 41.06 -0.92 -8.97
CA MET A 13 39.87 -0.18 -9.40
C MET A 13 38.69 -1.11 -9.70
N TRP A 14 38.95 -2.29 -10.26
CA TRP A 14 37.92 -3.33 -10.44
C TRP A 14 37.34 -3.83 -9.11
N ARG A 15 38.19 -3.99 -8.09
CA ARG A 15 37.74 -4.37 -6.74
C ARG A 15 36.84 -3.32 -6.13
N VAL A 16 37.18 -2.03 -6.26
CA VAL A 16 36.36 -0.92 -5.75
C VAL A 16 34.98 -0.92 -6.42
N ILE A 17 34.94 -0.93 -7.76
CA ILE A 17 33.67 -0.97 -8.52
C ILE A 17 32.81 -2.16 -8.08
N ARG A 18 33.41 -3.35 -7.95
CA ARG A 18 32.71 -4.56 -7.52
C ARG A 18 32.10 -4.41 -6.12
N TYR A 19 32.87 -3.89 -5.15
CA TYR A 19 32.36 -3.70 -3.78
C TYR A 19 31.29 -2.61 -3.72
N THR A 20 31.40 -1.55 -4.52
CA THR A 20 30.35 -0.53 -4.64
C THR A 20 29.04 -1.15 -5.16
N ILE A 21 29.11 -2.00 -6.19
CA ILE A 21 27.94 -2.71 -6.72
C ILE A 21 27.32 -3.61 -5.64
N TYR A 22 28.12 -4.38 -4.91
CA TYR A 22 27.61 -5.23 -3.82
C TYR A 22 26.98 -4.42 -2.69
N ALA A 23 27.54 -3.26 -2.35
CA ALA A 23 26.97 -2.38 -1.34
C ALA A 23 25.60 -1.83 -1.78
N ILE A 24 25.48 -1.35 -3.02
CA ILE A 24 24.22 -0.87 -3.58
C ILE A 24 23.19 -2.00 -3.61
N LEU A 25 23.57 -3.18 -4.10
CA LEU A 25 22.68 -4.33 -4.15
C LEU A 25 22.23 -4.75 -2.74
N GLY A 26 23.13 -4.72 -1.77
CA GLY A 26 22.81 -5.00 -0.37
C GLY A 26 21.81 -4.00 0.22
N ILE A 27 21.96 -2.71 -0.08
CA ILE A 27 21.02 -1.66 0.35
C ILE A 27 19.64 -1.88 -0.28
N VAL A 28 19.59 -2.14 -1.60
CA VAL A 28 18.32 -2.36 -2.31
C VAL A 28 17.62 -3.61 -1.78
N LEU A 29 18.33 -4.73 -1.67
CA LEU A 29 17.76 -5.98 -1.13
C LEU A 29 17.34 -5.82 0.32
N GLY A 30 18.14 -5.13 1.14
CA GLY A 30 17.80 -4.81 2.53
C GLY A 30 16.53 -3.97 2.62
N GLY A 31 16.42 -2.92 1.80
CA GLY A 31 15.23 -2.07 1.72
C GLY A 31 13.99 -2.85 1.29
N LEU A 32 14.08 -3.64 0.21
CA LEU A 32 12.96 -4.48 -0.24
C LEU A 32 12.54 -5.52 0.80
N SER A 33 13.51 -6.13 1.49
CA SER A 33 13.22 -7.10 2.56
C SER A 33 12.56 -6.43 3.75
N PHE A 34 12.99 -5.22 4.11
CA PHE A 34 12.39 -4.43 5.18
C PHE A 34 10.94 -4.09 4.85
N GLU A 35 10.67 -3.53 3.66
CA GLU A 35 9.31 -3.23 3.20
C GLU A 35 8.43 -4.49 3.18
N ALA A 36 8.92 -5.60 2.61
CA ALA A 36 8.19 -6.86 2.58
C ALA A 36 7.84 -7.37 4.00
N ALA A 37 8.71 -7.14 4.98
CA ALA A 37 8.50 -7.55 6.37
C ALA A 37 7.58 -6.60 7.16
N THR A 38 7.52 -5.32 6.80
CA THR A 38 6.71 -4.30 7.49
C THR A 38 5.34 -4.08 6.87
N LEU A 39 5.10 -4.58 5.65
CA LEU A 39 3.80 -4.51 5.01
C LEU A 39 2.71 -5.14 5.91
N PRO A 40 1.62 -4.41 6.18
CA PRO A 40 0.55 -4.92 7.01
C PRO A 40 -0.13 -6.12 6.33
N HIS A 41 -0.43 -7.15 7.12
CA HIS A 41 -1.11 -8.35 6.64
C HIS A 41 -2.60 -8.04 6.37
N VAL A 42 -2.91 -7.67 5.13
CA VAL A 42 -4.29 -7.35 4.69
C VAL A 42 -5.12 -8.56 4.30
N SER A 43 -4.52 -9.76 4.24
CA SER A 43 -5.22 -11.00 3.85
C SER A 43 -6.42 -11.31 4.74
N VAL A 44 -6.34 -10.95 6.02
CA VAL A 44 -7.41 -11.13 7.01
C VAL A 44 -8.67 -10.35 6.62
N LEU A 45 -8.52 -9.20 5.94
CA LEU A 45 -9.63 -8.34 5.52
C LEU A 45 -10.47 -8.95 4.39
N ARG A 46 -10.00 -10.04 3.76
CA ARG A 46 -10.79 -10.79 2.77
C ARG A 46 -12.03 -11.41 3.40
N ASP A 47 -11.87 -11.98 4.59
CA ASP A 47 -12.88 -12.83 5.22
C ASP A 47 -13.38 -12.28 6.57
N GLN A 48 -12.70 -11.27 7.11
CA GLN A 48 -13.03 -10.67 8.40
C GLN A 48 -13.20 -9.17 8.27
N ASN A 49 -14.36 -8.69 8.74
CA ASN A 49 -14.63 -7.28 8.78
C ASN A 49 -13.83 -6.59 9.90
N PRO A 50 -13.09 -5.51 9.61
CA PRO A 50 -12.25 -4.87 10.61
C PRO A 50 -13.08 -4.14 11.68
N ALA A 51 -12.62 -4.14 12.93
CA ALA A 51 -13.31 -3.44 14.01
C ALA A 51 -13.27 -1.90 13.88
N THR A 52 -12.34 -1.37 13.10
CA THR A 52 -12.12 0.06 12.86
C THR A 52 -11.31 0.28 11.57
N THR A 53 -11.23 1.52 11.10
CA THR A 53 -10.38 1.93 9.98
C THR A 53 -9.60 3.19 10.35
N SER A 54 -8.55 3.50 9.60
CA SER A 54 -7.75 4.73 9.79
C SER A 54 -8.60 6.01 9.71
N LEU A 55 -9.63 6.01 8.85
CA LEU A 55 -10.57 7.12 8.73
C LEU A 55 -11.45 7.25 9.98
N ILE A 56 -11.97 6.13 10.51
CA ILE A 56 -12.76 6.11 11.74
C ILE A 56 -11.91 6.59 12.92
N GLU A 57 -10.68 6.11 13.06
CA GLU A 57 -9.75 6.54 14.12
C GLU A 57 -9.40 8.02 14.04
N THR A 58 -9.20 8.51 12.82
CA THR A 58 -8.93 9.93 12.57
C THR A 58 -10.11 10.80 12.98
N ARG A 59 -11.34 10.43 12.58
CA ARG A 59 -12.55 11.15 13.00
C ARG A 59 -12.79 11.08 14.50
N ASN A 60 -12.51 9.94 15.13
CA ASN A 60 -12.59 9.80 16.57
C ASN A 60 -11.60 10.73 17.29
N ARG A 61 -10.38 10.88 16.76
CA ARG A 61 -9.37 11.80 17.30
C ARG A 61 -9.78 13.26 17.12
N GLU A 62 -10.29 13.62 15.94
CA GLU A 62 -10.83 14.96 15.66
C GLU A 62 -11.96 15.32 16.63
N ALA A 63 -12.93 14.42 16.82
CA ALA A 63 -14.03 14.63 17.77
C ALA A 63 -13.53 14.86 19.20
N ARG A 64 -12.58 14.03 19.67
CA ARG A 64 -11.97 14.19 21.01
C ARG A 64 -11.25 15.53 21.15
N ASN A 65 -10.53 15.96 20.12
CA ASN A 65 -9.81 17.24 20.11
C ASN A 65 -10.77 18.43 20.14
N SER A 66 -11.97 18.28 19.58
CA SER A 66 -13.05 19.27 19.65
C SER A 66 -13.96 19.10 20.89
N SER A 67 -13.48 18.43 21.94
CA SER A 67 -14.22 18.15 23.19
C SER A 67 -15.58 17.47 22.98
N SER A 68 -15.75 16.78 21.84
CA SER A 68 -16.96 16.05 21.47
C SER A 68 -16.75 14.55 21.70
N GLN A 69 -17.79 13.86 22.17
CA GLN A 69 -17.70 12.42 22.33
C GLN A 69 -17.82 11.72 20.96
N PRO A 70 -16.85 10.87 20.58
CA PRO A 70 -16.96 10.11 19.33
C PRO A 70 -18.16 9.16 19.39
N ARG A 71 -19.08 9.29 18.43
CA ARG A 71 -20.20 8.36 18.27
C ARG A 71 -19.90 7.41 17.12
N ARG A 72 -19.96 6.11 17.38
CA ARG A 72 -19.81 5.06 16.37
C ARG A 72 -21.04 4.17 16.32
N VAL A 73 -21.70 4.12 15.17
CA VAL A 73 -22.74 3.14 14.85
C VAL A 73 -22.25 2.34 13.65
N GLN A 74 -21.93 1.07 13.88
CA GLN A 74 -21.36 0.19 12.86
C GLN A 74 -22.04 -1.17 12.97
N ILE A 75 -22.67 -1.60 11.90
CA ILE A 75 -23.43 -2.85 11.82
C ILE A 75 -23.00 -3.57 10.56
N TRP A 76 -22.42 -4.77 10.70
CA TRP A 76 -22.10 -5.64 9.59
C TRP A 76 -23.35 -6.38 9.14
N MET A 77 -23.67 -6.31 7.86
CA MET A 77 -24.78 -7.06 7.27
C MET A 77 -24.44 -7.51 5.84
N PRO A 78 -25.01 -8.63 5.37
CA PRO A 78 -24.85 -9.07 3.98
C PRO A 78 -25.33 -8.00 3.00
N LEU A 79 -24.67 -7.92 1.84
CA LEU A 79 -24.94 -6.92 0.80
C LEU A 79 -26.40 -7.01 0.30
N GLU A 80 -26.98 -8.21 0.29
CA GLU A 80 -28.36 -8.48 -0.14
C GLU A 80 -29.40 -7.85 0.80
N LYS A 81 -29.01 -7.53 2.04
CA LYS A 81 -29.87 -6.81 3.00
C LYS A 81 -29.81 -5.29 2.83
N ILE A 82 -28.92 -4.78 1.97
CA ILE A 82 -28.76 -3.36 1.68
C ILE A 82 -29.56 -3.01 0.42
N SER A 83 -30.37 -1.95 0.50
CA SER A 83 -31.15 -1.47 -0.64
C SER A 83 -30.27 -1.29 -1.90
N PRO A 84 -30.65 -1.85 -3.06
CA PRO A 84 -29.91 -1.66 -4.29
C PRO A 84 -29.75 -0.17 -4.68
N ASN A 85 -30.67 0.70 -4.27
CA ASN A 85 -30.56 2.14 -4.52
C ASN A 85 -29.44 2.78 -3.70
N LEU A 86 -29.24 2.32 -2.45
CA LEU A 86 -28.14 2.80 -1.63
C LEU A 86 -26.79 2.32 -2.18
N GLN A 87 -26.71 1.08 -2.64
CA GLN A 87 -25.50 0.57 -3.32
C GLN A 87 -25.15 1.43 -4.54
N ARG A 88 -26.14 1.73 -5.40
CA ARG A 88 -25.95 2.61 -6.57
C ARG A 88 -25.55 4.04 -6.19
N ALA A 89 -26.14 4.59 -5.12
CA ALA A 89 -25.79 5.93 -4.65
C ALA A 89 -24.33 6.01 -4.19
N VAL A 90 -23.82 4.98 -3.51
CA VAL A 90 -22.40 4.91 -3.11
C VAL A 90 -21.49 4.79 -4.34
N LEU A 91 -21.81 3.90 -5.29
CA LEU A 91 -21.04 3.79 -6.54
C LEU A 91 -21.00 5.11 -7.31
N ALA A 92 -22.13 5.81 -7.43
CA ALA A 92 -22.17 7.11 -8.10
C ALA A 92 -21.39 8.22 -7.35
N GLY A 93 -21.27 8.12 -6.02
CA GLY A 93 -20.57 9.10 -5.20
C GLY A 93 -19.06 8.86 -5.08
N GLU A 94 -18.62 7.61 -5.19
CA GLU A 94 -17.23 7.20 -4.95
C GLU A 94 -16.54 6.72 -6.23
N ASP A 95 -17.12 5.71 -6.91
CA ASP A 95 -16.52 5.04 -8.06
C ASP A 95 -17.59 4.31 -8.90
N THR A 96 -17.89 4.88 -10.07
CA THR A 96 -18.93 4.36 -10.97
C THR A 96 -18.49 3.10 -11.71
N ASN A 97 -17.18 2.91 -11.90
CA ASN A 97 -16.60 1.81 -12.66
C ASN A 97 -16.09 0.67 -11.76
N PHE A 98 -16.30 0.77 -10.45
CA PHE A 98 -15.85 -0.18 -9.44
C PHE A 98 -16.06 -1.66 -9.82
N ALA A 99 -17.22 -1.99 -10.38
CA ALA A 99 -17.57 -3.37 -10.74
C ALA A 99 -16.96 -3.85 -12.07
N THR A 100 -16.44 -2.93 -12.88
CA THR A 100 -15.97 -3.21 -14.23
C THR A 100 -14.45 -3.18 -14.36
N HIS A 101 -13.75 -2.50 -13.45
CA HIS A 101 -12.29 -2.39 -13.50
C HIS A 101 -11.59 -3.27 -12.46
N HIS A 102 -10.36 -3.68 -12.77
CA HIS A 102 -9.52 -4.51 -11.90
C HIS A 102 -8.52 -3.69 -11.07
N GLY A 103 -8.91 -2.50 -10.64
CA GLY A 103 -8.10 -1.64 -9.78
C GLY A 103 -8.28 -0.17 -10.14
N PHE A 104 -7.36 0.35 -10.93
CA PHE A 104 -7.40 1.74 -11.38
C PHE A 104 -7.82 1.79 -12.85
N ASP A 105 -8.65 2.77 -13.20
CA ASP A 105 -8.95 3.11 -14.58
C ASP A 105 -7.70 3.74 -15.23
N TYR A 106 -7.21 3.16 -16.34
CA TYR A 106 -6.09 3.65 -17.14
C TYR A 106 -6.42 3.67 -18.64
#